data_AF-A0A6P6M464-F1
#
_entry.id   AF-A0A6P6M464-F1
#
_cell.length_a   1.000
_cell.length_b   1.000
_cell.length_c   1.000
_cell.angle_alpha   90.00
_cell.angle_beta   90.00
_cell.angle_gamma   90.00
#
_symmetry.space_group_name_H-M   'P 1'
#
loop_
_entity.id
_entity.type
_entity.pdbx_description
1 polymer ?
#
loop_
_entity_poly.entity_id
_entity_poly.type
_entity_poly.pdbx_seq_one_letter_code
_entity_poly.pdbx_strand_id
1 'polypeptide(L)'
;MELDKMDENDWKYHGEGNKSLVVSHLQHCRVLRLLKFPSEDSAHTRQTAEQAFRHILNIVDYSKYVMKPLLEEKYVHSGEVVKLPLDFVRQLSLKVQQERPELRCDKVMDTFSGCGLCLPNLTQLPLHHLRDHRPPICVEIKPKCGFLPFSRHITKECKRKVCRFCMHQHYKLANGKWKRLSRYCPLDLFSGSKQRMFVALKNLLEEPQNNLKIFKGGELIFSCKDDAKQQPELNDLIQHLRPYFSHINGLYNGHQPGKAVLNEFIQVICSALLSGGDSNRSGEPRKVHLSESRPHCEASPFPRDLLRNGNHGLPKDSVLAKILQVQMLDNLDIEGIYPLYKRVEQYLEEFPKERNRLQIDGPYNESFMDMVKNCPAEDDGSVEYAVGKVYQYRVAMTAKDCSVMITFAPDEEDEEQQLNLEKPRFTYSISILDLDPKPYEGIPHQYKLDTKIVNYYLRSTQAPPPSSLYKERQECTLLFHAV
;
A
#
# COMPACT_ATOMS: atom_id res chain seq x y z
N MET A 1 -8.19 26.85 -10.17
CA MET A 1 -9.49 26.32 -10.62
C MET A 1 -10.47 27.44 -10.35
N GLU A 2 -11.10 28.02 -11.38
CA GLU A 2 -12.11 29.06 -11.16
C GLU A 2 -13.30 28.40 -10.46
N LEU A 3 -13.62 28.85 -9.24
CA LEU A 3 -14.59 28.20 -8.35
C LEU A 3 -16.04 28.36 -8.85
N ASP A 4 -16.30 29.33 -9.73
CA ASP A 4 -17.65 29.65 -10.22
C ASP A 4 -18.11 28.81 -11.43
N LYS A 5 -17.35 27.78 -11.84
CA LYS A 5 -17.64 26.93 -13.01
C LYS A 5 -17.30 25.45 -12.83
N MET A 6 -17.47 24.89 -11.62
CA MET A 6 -17.29 23.45 -11.43
C MET A 6 -18.55 22.68 -11.82
N ASP A 7 -18.46 21.83 -12.85
CA ASP A 7 -19.54 20.94 -13.31
C ASP A 7 -19.29 19.51 -12.79
N GLU A 8 -20.28 18.90 -12.12
CA GLU A 8 -20.21 17.50 -11.66
C GLU A 8 -20.08 16.49 -12.79
N ASN A 9 -20.46 16.85 -14.02
CA ASN A 9 -20.36 16.00 -15.19
C ASN A 9 -18.91 15.76 -15.63
N ASP A 10 -18.00 16.68 -15.29
CA ASP A 10 -16.56 16.56 -15.54
C ASP A 10 -15.83 15.59 -14.60
N TRP A 11 -16.52 15.01 -13.63
CA TRP A 11 -15.95 14.11 -12.62
C TRP A 11 -16.63 12.75 -12.62
N LYS A 12 -15.86 11.69 -12.45
CA LYS A 12 -16.39 10.31 -12.30
C LYS A 12 -15.90 9.67 -11.01
N TYR A 13 -16.65 8.71 -10.49
CA TYR A 13 -16.17 7.92 -9.35
C TYR A 13 -14.88 7.18 -9.73
N HIS A 14 -13.89 7.22 -8.84
CA HIS A 14 -12.60 6.56 -9.05
C HIS A 14 -12.37 5.43 -8.04
N GLY A 15 -12.81 5.62 -6.79
CA GLY A 15 -12.72 4.61 -5.76
C GLY A 15 -12.93 5.17 -4.36
N GLU A 16 -13.11 4.30 -3.38
CA GLU A 16 -13.25 4.74 -1.99
C GLU A 16 -12.59 3.82 -0.96
N GLY A 17 -12.20 4.44 0.14
CA GLY A 17 -11.75 3.77 1.35
C GLY A 17 -12.79 3.89 2.48
N ASN A 18 -12.35 3.54 3.68
CA ASN A 18 -13.22 3.64 4.86
C ASN A 18 -13.45 5.08 5.35
N LYS A 19 -12.54 6.01 5.01
CA LYS A 19 -12.55 7.40 5.51
C LYS A 19 -12.69 8.46 4.43
N SER A 20 -12.55 8.08 3.16
CA SER A 20 -12.56 9.02 2.04
C SER A 20 -13.06 8.38 0.77
N LEU A 21 -13.65 9.20 -0.10
CA LEU A 21 -14.06 8.88 -1.46
C LEU A 21 -13.20 9.68 -2.44
N VAL A 22 -12.89 9.11 -3.60
CA VAL A 22 -12.08 9.75 -4.64
C VAL A 22 -12.87 9.81 -5.95
N VAL A 23 -12.89 10.98 -6.55
CA VAL A 23 -13.40 11.21 -7.92
C VAL A 23 -12.26 11.69 -8.81
N SER A 24 -12.27 11.28 -10.08
CA SER A 24 -11.28 11.69 -11.08
C SER A 24 -11.90 12.62 -12.11
N HIS A 25 -11.18 13.66 -12.51
CA HIS A 25 -11.60 14.55 -13.58
C HIS A 25 -11.44 13.83 -14.94
N LEU A 26 -12.37 14.04 -15.87
CA LEU A 26 -12.38 13.40 -17.19
C LEU A 26 -11.27 13.90 -18.13
N GLN A 27 -11.03 15.22 -18.17
CA GLN A 27 -10.07 15.85 -19.08
C GLN A 27 -8.70 16.16 -18.44
N HIS A 28 -8.65 16.40 -17.13
CA HIS A 28 -7.43 16.78 -16.43
C HIS A 28 -6.89 15.61 -15.60
N CYS A 29 -5.57 15.43 -15.53
CA CYS A 29 -4.91 14.40 -14.70
C CYS A 29 -4.96 14.74 -13.20
N ARG A 30 -6.16 14.93 -12.63
CA ARG A 30 -6.39 15.29 -11.23
C ARG A 30 -7.52 14.46 -10.62
N VAL A 31 -7.45 14.29 -9.31
CA VAL A 31 -8.50 13.67 -8.50
C VAL A 31 -8.86 14.57 -7.32
N LEU A 32 -10.12 14.52 -6.90
CA LEU A 32 -10.57 15.09 -5.64
C LEU A 32 -10.81 13.96 -4.65
N ARG A 33 -10.18 14.07 -3.49
CA ARG A 33 -10.41 13.20 -2.35
C ARG A 33 -11.26 13.92 -1.32
N LEU A 34 -12.43 13.36 -1.04
CA LEU A 34 -13.48 13.91 -0.19
C LEU A 34 -13.60 13.05 1.08
N LEU A 35 -13.89 13.69 2.22
CA LEU A 35 -14.06 12.98 3.50
C LEU A 35 -15.36 12.17 3.52
N LYS A 36 -15.38 11.12 4.35
CA LYS A 36 -16.57 10.31 4.61
C LYS A 36 -16.87 10.23 6.11
N PHE A 37 -18.15 10.19 6.45
CA PHE A 37 -18.64 10.07 7.83
C PHE A 37 -19.68 8.95 7.98
N PRO A 38 -19.82 8.32 9.17
CA PRO A 38 -20.90 7.39 9.46
C PRO A 38 -22.27 8.02 9.23
N SER A 39 -23.22 7.26 8.67
CA SER A 39 -24.58 7.75 8.39
C SER A 39 -25.37 8.07 9.68
N GLU A 40 -25.18 7.26 10.73
CA GLU A 40 -25.89 7.37 12.02
C GLU A 40 -25.46 8.59 12.86
N ASP A 41 -24.25 9.12 12.65
CA ASP A 41 -23.70 10.31 13.35
C ASP A 41 -24.02 11.64 12.65
N SER A 42 -24.79 11.61 11.56
CA SER A 42 -25.04 12.77 10.71
C SER A 42 -25.83 13.88 11.41
N ALA A 43 -26.38 13.69 12.61
CA ALA A 43 -27.08 14.72 13.38
C ALA A 43 -26.27 15.30 14.55
N HIS A 44 -25.26 14.60 15.08
CA HIS A 44 -24.61 14.95 16.36
C HIS A 44 -23.09 15.13 16.29
N THR A 45 -22.46 14.81 15.14
CA THR A 45 -21.00 14.91 14.96
C THR A 45 -20.67 15.58 13.62
N ARG A 46 -21.39 16.65 13.25
CA ARG A 46 -21.08 17.41 12.03
C ARG A 46 -19.83 18.25 12.25
N GLN A 47 -18.74 17.86 11.61
CA GLN A 47 -17.51 18.64 11.57
C GLN A 47 -17.78 19.99 10.87
N THR A 48 -17.34 21.11 11.45
CA THR A 48 -17.48 22.43 10.78
C THR A 48 -16.57 22.51 9.55
N ALA A 49 -16.83 23.46 8.65
CA ALA A 49 -15.98 23.69 7.49
C ALA A 49 -14.51 23.95 7.89
N GLU A 50 -14.29 24.69 8.97
CA GLU A 50 -12.95 24.98 9.51
C GLU A 50 -12.27 23.73 10.06
N GLN A 51 -13.02 22.88 10.76
CA GLN A 51 -12.49 21.63 11.29
C GLN A 51 -12.13 20.66 10.15
N ALA A 52 -12.98 20.55 9.12
CA ALA A 52 -12.72 19.72 7.94
C ALA A 52 -11.50 20.24 7.16
N PHE A 53 -11.42 21.56 6.95
CA PHE A 53 -10.26 22.20 6.35
C PHE A 53 -8.99 21.90 7.14
N ARG A 54 -9.02 22.04 8.47
CA ARG A 54 -7.88 21.74 9.34
C ARG A 54 -7.47 20.26 9.28
N HIS A 55 -8.43 19.35 9.23
CA HIS A 55 -8.16 17.92 9.09
C HIS A 55 -7.44 17.63 7.77
N ILE A 56 -7.94 18.15 6.65
CA ILE A 56 -7.29 17.95 5.35
C ILE A 56 -5.91 18.63 5.32
N LEU A 57 -5.77 19.82 5.91
CA LEU A 57 -4.48 20.50 6.04
C LEU A 57 -3.48 19.66 6.85
N ASN A 58 -3.91 19.03 7.94
CA ASN A 58 -3.06 18.12 8.70
C ASN A 58 -2.58 16.92 7.86
N ILE A 59 -3.39 16.41 6.93
CA ILE A 59 -2.97 15.35 5.97
C ILE A 59 -1.88 15.89 5.04
N VAL A 60 -2.07 17.09 4.49
CA VAL A 60 -1.09 17.75 3.61
C VAL A 60 0.23 18.02 4.33
N ASP A 61 0.15 18.58 5.54
CA ASP A 61 1.32 18.89 6.38
C ASP A 61 2.07 17.62 6.77
N TYR A 62 1.36 16.56 7.19
CA TYR A 62 2.00 15.28 7.48
C TYR A 62 2.69 14.68 6.25
N SER A 63 2.04 14.73 5.09
CA SER A 63 2.65 14.29 3.83
C SER A 63 3.92 15.10 3.50
N LYS A 64 3.86 16.42 3.67
CA LYS A 64 4.93 17.36 3.31
C LYS A 64 6.12 17.33 4.28
N TYR A 65 5.86 17.37 5.58
CA TYR A 65 6.89 17.55 6.61
C TYR A 65 7.36 16.23 7.23
N VAL A 66 6.60 15.14 7.09
CA VAL A 66 6.96 13.82 7.65
C VAL A 66 7.25 12.81 6.55
N MET A 67 6.29 12.58 5.64
CA MET A 67 6.42 11.48 4.67
C MET A 67 7.39 11.79 3.53
N LYS A 68 7.37 12.99 2.95
CA LYS A 68 8.34 13.41 1.92
C LYS A 68 9.80 13.27 2.39
N PRO A 69 10.22 13.76 3.58
CA PRO A 69 11.58 13.57 4.07
C PRO A 69 11.98 12.11 4.31
N LEU A 70 11.02 11.25 4.65
CA LEU A 70 11.26 9.84 4.96
C LEU A 70 11.26 8.93 3.71
N LEU A 71 10.41 9.23 2.74
CA LEU A 71 10.16 8.39 1.56
C LEU A 71 10.77 8.95 0.27
N GLU A 72 11.32 10.17 0.30
CA GLU A 72 11.78 10.98 -0.83
C GLU A 72 10.68 11.70 -1.60
N GLU A 73 11.01 12.92 -2.05
CA GLU A 73 10.07 13.83 -2.70
C GLU A 73 9.47 13.27 -3.99
N LYS A 74 10.27 12.57 -4.81
CA LYS A 74 9.81 12.02 -6.09
C LYS A 74 8.68 10.99 -5.97
N TYR A 75 8.52 10.35 -4.81
CA TYR A 75 7.50 9.32 -4.60
C TYR A 75 6.24 9.84 -3.91
N VAL A 76 6.23 11.05 -3.35
CA VAL A 76 5.17 11.53 -2.45
C VAL A 76 4.52 12.81 -2.99
N HIS A 77 3.21 12.75 -3.20
CA HIS A 77 2.40 13.86 -3.72
C HIS A 77 1.44 14.38 -2.65
N SER A 78 1.78 15.51 -2.01
CA SER A 78 0.98 16.04 -0.88
C SER A 78 -0.36 16.63 -1.30
N GLY A 79 -0.51 17.06 -2.56
CA GLY A 79 -1.71 17.73 -3.04
C GLY A 79 -1.94 19.09 -2.38
N GLU A 80 -3.14 19.63 -2.59
CA GLU A 80 -3.56 20.94 -2.08
C GLU A 80 -4.98 20.88 -1.51
N VAL A 81 -5.20 21.57 -0.39
CA VAL A 81 -6.53 21.74 0.17
C VAL A 81 -7.32 22.70 -0.71
N VAL A 82 -8.50 22.29 -1.18
CA VAL A 82 -9.36 23.10 -2.02
C VAL A 82 -10.70 23.34 -1.34
N LYS A 83 -11.20 24.57 -1.47
CA LYS A 83 -12.60 24.90 -1.19
C LYS A 83 -13.42 24.61 -2.44
N LEU A 84 -14.62 24.08 -2.26
CA LEU A 84 -15.52 23.62 -3.32
C LEU A 84 -16.90 24.27 -3.12
N PRO A 85 -17.59 24.70 -4.19
CA PRO A 85 -18.97 25.16 -4.09
C PRO A 85 -19.87 24.06 -3.52
N LEU A 86 -20.73 24.41 -2.55
CA LEU A 86 -21.58 23.40 -1.88
C LEU A 86 -22.56 22.73 -2.84
N ASP A 87 -23.08 23.46 -3.82
CA ASP A 87 -24.01 22.90 -4.80
C ASP A 87 -23.31 21.88 -5.70
N PHE A 88 -22.08 22.16 -6.16
CA PHE A 88 -21.25 21.19 -6.87
C PHE A 88 -21.05 19.90 -6.04
N VAL A 89 -20.66 20.02 -4.77
CA VAL A 89 -20.42 18.84 -3.91
C VAL A 89 -21.70 18.02 -3.70
N ARG A 90 -22.86 18.67 -3.56
CA ARG A 90 -24.15 17.99 -3.43
C ARG A 90 -24.53 17.24 -4.70
N GLN A 91 -24.42 17.87 -5.87
CA GLN A 91 -24.73 17.22 -7.15
C GLN A 91 -23.76 16.06 -7.43
N LEU A 92 -22.47 16.27 -7.18
CA LEU A 92 -21.47 15.21 -7.27
C LEU A 92 -21.80 14.03 -6.36
N SER A 93 -22.24 14.28 -5.12
CA SER A 93 -22.66 13.23 -4.18
C SER A 93 -23.76 12.36 -4.75
N LEU A 94 -24.80 12.99 -5.30
CA LEU A 94 -25.95 12.29 -5.89
C LEU A 94 -25.53 11.45 -7.09
N LYS A 95 -24.69 12.01 -7.98
CA LYS A 95 -24.15 11.32 -9.15
C LYS A 95 -23.37 10.07 -8.75
N VAL A 96 -22.35 10.22 -7.89
CA VAL A 96 -21.44 9.12 -7.58
C VAL A 96 -22.11 8.06 -6.71
N GLN A 97 -23.19 8.36 -5.99
CA GLN A 97 -23.84 7.42 -5.07
C GLN A 97 -24.27 6.11 -5.76
N GLN A 98 -24.62 6.15 -7.04
CA GLN A 98 -25.02 4.96 -7.81
C GLN A 98 -23.81 4.10 -8.26
N GLU A 99 -22.62 4.69 -8.31
CA GLU A 99 -21.38 4.02 -8.73
C GLU A 99 -20.63 3.38 -7.54
N ARG A 100 -21.07 3.66 -6.31
CA ARG A 100 -20.42 3.19 -5.07
C ARG A 100 -20.77 1.73 -4.77
N PRO A 101 -19.80 0.90 -4.34
CA PRO A 101 -20.09 -0.46 -3.89
C PRO A 101 -21.00 -0.47 -2.66
N GLU A 102 -22.01 -1.35 -2.64
CA GLU A 102 -23.01 -1.44 -1.56
C GLU A 102 -22.37 -1.54 -0.16
N LEU A 103 -21.30 -2.34 -0.03
CA LEU A 103 -20.55 -2.53 1.23
C LEU A 103 -19.85 -1.27 1.75
N ARG A 104 -19.83 -0.18 0.97
CA ARG A 104 -19.19 1.10 1.32
C ARG A 104 -20.18 2.22 1.60
N CYS A 105 -21.47 1.95 1.43
CA CYS A 105 -22.58 2.88 1.61
C CYS A 105 -23.03 3.04 3.07
N ASP A 106 -22.38 2.36 4.02
CA ASP A 106 -22.52 2.58 5.47
C ASP A 106 -22.06 3.99 5.90
N LYS A 107 -21.30 4.66 5.03
CA LYS A 107 -20.79 6.00 5.22
C LYS A 107 -21.13 6.91 4.06
N VAL A 108 -21.36 8.17 4.39
CA VAL A 108 -21.75 9.23 3.45
C VAL A 108 -20.58 10.15 3.14
N MET A 109 -20.57 10.72 1.95
CA MET A 109 -19.62 11.77 1.56
C MET A 109 -19.91 13.06 2.31
N ASP A 110 -18.88 13.82 2.66
CA ASP A 110 -19.04 15.16 3.23
C ASP A 110 -19.59 16.15 2.20
N THR A 111 -20.86 16.52 2.36
CA THR A 111 -21.54 17.49 1.50
C THR A 111 -21.75 18.86 2.16
N PHE A 112 -21.16 19.10 3.33
CA PHE A 112 -21.41 20.31 4.13
C PHE A 112 -20.19 21.19 4.31
N SER A 113 -18.99 20.60 4.39
CA SER A 113 -17.76 21.40 4.60
C SER A 113 -17.32 22.19 3.37
N GLY A 114 -17.69 21.73 2.17
CA GLY A 114 -17.17 22.29 0.91
C GLY A 114 -15.65 22.22 0.82
N CYS A 115 -15.02 21.21 1.43
CA CYS A 115 -13.57 21.04 1.42
C CYS A 115 -13.16 19.70 0.80
N GLY A 116 -12.09 19.72 0.00
CA GLY A 116 -11.51 18.52 -0.60
C GLY A 116 -9.99 18.59 -0.66
N LEU A 117 -9.37 17.44 -0.93
CA LEU A 117 -7.94 17.35 -1.22
C LEU A 117 -7.76 17.10 -2.72
N CYS A 118 -7.16 18.06 -3.42
CA CYS A 118 -6.83 17.92 -4.84
C CYS A 118 -5.45 17.26 -5.00
N LEU A 119 -5.40 16.15 -5.74
CA LEU A 119 -4.20 15.34 -5.97
C LEU A 119 -4.01 15.09 -7.46
N PRO A 120 -2.78 14.79 -7.94
CA PRO A 120 -2.58 14.29 -9.30
C PRO A 120 -3.26 12.93 -9.48
N ASN A 121 -3.80 12.67 -10.68
CA ASN A 121 -4.29 11.35 -11.03
C ASN A 121 -3.12 10.46 -11.45
N LEU A 122 -2.63 9.65 -10.50
CA LEU A 122 -1.47 8.80 -10.68
C LEU A 122 -1.73 7.56 -11.56
N THR A 123 -2.98 7.25 -11.91
CA THR A 123 -3.29 6.19 -12.89
C THR A 123 -2.96 6.60 -14.33
N GLN A 124 -2.61 7.86 -14.54
CA GLN A 124 -2.22 8.44 -15.82
C GLN A 124 -0.76 8.92 -15.75
N LEU A 125 -0.11 9.02 -16.90
CA LEU A 125 1.15 9.74 -17.05
C LEU A 125 0.88 11.10 -17.70
N PRO A 126 1.65 12.15 -17.38
CA PRO A 126 1.58 13.41 -18.10
C PRO A 126 1.74 13.19 -19.61
N LEU A 127 0.94 13.90 -20.43
CA LEU A 127 0.86 13.69 -21.89
C LEU A 127 2.22 13.76 -22.59
N HIS A 128 3.16 14.55 -22.10
CA HIS A 128 4.52 14.67 -22.69
C HIS A 128 5.40 13.43 -22.50
N HIS A 129 5.00 12.50 -21.63
CA HIS A 129 5.67 11.20 -21.46
C HIS A 129 5.04 10.09 -22.32
N LEU A 130 3.90 10.35 -22.96
CA LEU A 130 3.22 9.40 -23.83
C LEU A 130 3.65 9.68 -25.27
N ARG A 131 4.76 9.08 -25.69
CA ARG A 131 5.17 9.07 -27.11
C ARG A 131 4.25 8.14 -27.91
N ASP A 132 3.89 7.02 -27.30
CA ASP A 132 2.90 6.08 -27.81
C ASP A 132 1.46 6.48 -27.42
N HIS A 133 0.50 6.36 -28.34
CA HIS A 133 -0.93 6.60 -28.11
C HIS A 133 -1.63 5.53 -27.26
N ARG A 134 -0.96 4.40 -26.94
CA ARG A 134 -1.50 3.36 -26.08
C ARG A 134 -1.73 3.90 -24.65
N PRO A 135 -2.89 3.60 -24.04
CA PRO A 135 -3.19 4.10 -22.69
C PRO A 135 -2.21 3.49 -21.66
N PRO A 136 -1.80 4.24 -20.61
CA PRO A 136 -0.89 3.72 -19.60
C PRO A 136 -1.53 2.59 -18.79
N ILE A 137 -0.69 1.67 -18.30
CA ILE A 137 -1.06 0.64 -17.33
C ILE A 137 -0.56 1.08 -15.96
N CYS A 138 -1.45 1.09 -14.97
CA CYS A 138 -1.10 1.40 -13.59
C CYS A 138 -1.37 0.19 -12.69
N VAL A 139 -0.40 -0.13 -11.85
CA VAL A 139 -0.48 -1.22 -10.87
C VAL A 139 -0.42 -0.61 -9.46
N GLU A 140 -1.50 -0.73 -8.69
CA GLU A 140 -1.54 -0.35 -7.28
C GLU A 140 -1.32 -1.59 -6.40
N ILE A 141 -0.26 -1.59 -5.59
CA ILE A 141 0.08 -2.67 -4.66
C ILE A 141 0.01 -2.16 -3.22
N LYS A 142 -0.67 -2.87 -2.32
CA LYS A 142 -0.55 -2.66 -0.86
C LYS A 142 0.42 -3.69 -0.28
N PRO A 143 1.71 -3.36 -0.10
CA PRO A 143 2.76 -4.35 0.12
C PRO A 143 2.81 -4.88 1.57
N LYS A 144 2.12 -4.22 2.51
CA LYS A 144 2.09 -4.58 3.94
C LYS A 144 3.49 -4.54 4.58
N CYS A 145 3.61 -5.11 5.79
CA CYS A 145 4.83 -5.07 6.60
C CYS A 145 5.90 -6.03 6.06
N GLY A 146 7.04 -5.49 5.62
CA GLY A 146 8.12 -6.22 4.95
C GLY A 146 9.15 -6.90 5.87
N PHE A 147 8.99 -6.83 7.19
CA PHE A 147 9.90 -7.43 8.17
C PHE A 147 9.16 -8.23 9.25
N LEU A 148 9.90 -9.08 9.97
CA LEU A 148 9.43 -9.78 11.17
C LEU A 148 9.85 -8.99 12.40
N PRO A 149 8.97 -8.81 13.40
CA PRO A 149 9.32 -8.09 14.60
C PRO A 149 10.45 -8.80 15.36
N PHE A 150 11.41 -8.01 15.84
CA PHE A 150 12.65 -8.49 16.49
C PHE A 150 12.82 -7.98 17.93
N SER A 151 12.00 -7.02 18.35
CA SER A 151 11.93 -6.48 19.72
C SER A 151 11.98 -7.55 20.82
N ARG A 152 12.67 -7.26 21.92
CA ARG A 152 12.67 -8.10 23.14
C ARG A 152 11.29 -8.17 23.84
N HIS A 153 10.38 -7.25 23.53
CA HIS A 153 9.05 -7.18 24.17
C HIS A 153 8.04 -8.19 23.61
N ILE A 154 8.37 -8.90 22.54
CA ILE A 154 7.50 -9.90 21.91
C ILE A 154 7.34 -11.11 22.83
N THR A 155 6.11 -11.40 23.25
CA THR A 155 5.78 -12.52 24.14
C THR A 155 5.49 -13.84 23.41
N LYS A 156 5.11 -13.80 22.12
CA LYS A 156 4.76 -14.98 21.32
C LYS A 156 5.78 -15.24 20.23
N GLU A 157 6.49 -16.37 20.35
CA GLU A 157 7.58 -16.74 19.43
C GLU A 157 7.17 -16.83 17.95
N CYS A 158 5.92 -17.19 17.66
CA CYS A 158 5.44 -17.25 16.27
C CYS A 158 5.54 -15.91 15.54
N LYS A 159 5.48 -14.77 16.25
CA LYS A 159 5.65 -13.43 15.65
C LYS A 159 7.05 -13.23 15.06
N ARG A 160 8.07 -13.90 15.60
CA ARG A 160 9.45 -13.87 15.08
C ARG A 160 9.68 -14.78 13.88
N LYS A 161 8.69 -15.63 13.55
CA LYS A 161 8.79 -16.68 12.52
C LYS A 161 7.84 -16.46 11.35
N VAL A 162 6.65 -15.94 11.63
CA VAL A 162 5.58 -15.77 10.64
C VAL A 162 5.14 -14.32 10.62
N CYS A 163 5.05 -13.75 9.41
CA CYS A 163 4.72 -12.34 9.28
C CYS A 163 3.26 -12.04 9.63
N ARG A 164 3.03 -10.79 10.04
CA ARG A 164 1.71 -10.27 10.39
C ARG A 164 0.66 -10.54 9.32
N PHE A 165 1.01 -10.38 8.03
CA PHE A 165 0.08 -10.63 6.93
C PHE A 165 -0.37 -12.10 6.87
N CYS A 166 0.58 -13.04 6.87
CA CYS A 166 0.28 -14.46 6.79
C CYS A 166 -0.55 -14.93 7.99
N MET A 167 -0.23 -14.49 9.22
CA MET A 167 -1.07 -14.81 10.39
C MET A 167 -2.49 -14.23 10.25
N HIS A 168 -2.61 -13.00 9.77
CA HIS A 168 -3.89 -12.31 9.62
C HIS A 168 -4.75 -12.92 8.51
N GLN A 169 -4.18 -13.56 7.48
CA GLN A 169 -4.96 -14.28 6.46
C GLN A 169 -5.88 -15.34 7.07
N HIS A 170 -5.36 -16.14 8.02
CA HIS A 170 -6.16 -17.14 8.74
C HIS A 170 -7.33 -16.52 9.51
N TYR A 171 -7.07 -15.40 10.21
CA TYR A 171 -8.10 -14.70 10.95
C TYR A 171 -9.15 -14.06 10.03
N LYS A 172 -8.75 -13.50 8.89
CA LYS A 172 -9.69 -12.91 7.91
C LYS A 172 -10.58 -13.96 7.27
N LEU A 173 -10.01 -15.12 6.91
CA LEU A 173 -10.77 -16.24 6.36
C LEU A 173 -11.84 -16.72 7.35
N ALA A 174 -11.46 -16.90 8.61
CA ALA A 174 -12.37 -17.35 9.67
C ALA A 174 -13.53 -16.39 9.94
N ASN A 175 -13.30 -15.09 9.79
CA ASN A 175 -14.33 -14.06 9.94
C ASN A 175 -15.08 -13.75 8.64
N GLY A 176 -14.94 -14.59 7.61
CA GLY A 176 -15.64 -14.42 6.33
C GLY A 176 -15.24 -13.19 5.52
N LYS A 177 -14.16 -12.48 5.90
CA LYS A 177 -13.69 -11.30 5.18
C LYS A 177 -13.15 -11.63 3.80
N TRP A 178 -12.53 -12.81 3.67
CA TRP A 178 -12.09 -13.38 2.40
C TRP A 178 -12.47 -14.84 2.35
N LYS A 179 -12.70 -15.38 1.15
CA LYS A 179 -13.07 -16.79 0.95
C LYS A 179 -11.87 -17.72 0.78
N ARG A 180 -10.71 -17.17 0.43
CA ARG A 180 -9.48 -17.93 0.15
C ARG A 180 -8.29 -17.27 0.82
N LEU A 181 -7.30 -18.10 1.18
CA LEU A 181 -6.02 -17.62 1.69
C LEU A 181 -5.18 -17.11 0.52
N SER A 182 -4.68 -15.88 0.64
CA SER A 182 -3.64 -15.41 -0.27
C SER A 182 -2.31 -16.08 0.08
N ARG A 183 -1.61 -16.60 -0.93
CA ARG A 183 -0.25 -17.14 -0.81
C ARG A 183 0.83 -16.06 -0.83
N TYR A 184 0.43 -14.79 -0.97
CA TYR A 184 1.33 -13.65 -0.92
C TYR A 184 2.03 -13.56 0.44
N CYS A 185 3.34 -13.29 0.42
CA CYS A 185 4.09 -12.96 1.62
C CYS A 185 4.86 -11.64 1.40
N PRO A 186 4.65 -10.61 2.25
CA PRO A 186 5.40 -9.35 2.15
C PRO A 186 6.91 -9.53 2.17
N LEU A 187 7.44 -10.44 3.00
CA LEU A 187 8.89 -10.67 3.10
C LEU A 187 9.49 -11.15 1.77
N ASP A 188 8.71 -11.79 0.90
CA ASP A 188 9.19 -12.19 -0.43
C ASP A 188 9.26 -10.99 -1.39
N LEU A 189 8.29 -10.07 -1.32
CA LEU A 189 8.30 -8.83 -2.08
C LEU A 189 9.42 -7.88 -1.64
N PHE A 190 9.66 -7.76 -0.32
CA PHE A 190 10.72 -6.92 0.25
C PHE A 190 12.11 -7.60 0.29
N SER A 191 12.26 -8.76 -0.35
CA SER A 191 13.51 -9.54 -0.25
C SER A 191 14.69 -9.00 -1.07
N GLY A 192 14.42 -8.22 -2.12
CA GLY A 192 15.41 -7.89 -3.14
C GLY A 192 15.83 -9.06 -4.04
N SER A 193 15.28 -10.27 -3.81
CA SER A 193 15.50 -11.43 -4.68
C SER A 193 14.45 -11.44 -5.79
N LYS A 194 14.88 -11.26 -7.04
CA LYS A 194 13.99 -11.27 -8.22
C LYS A 194 13.08 -12.50 -8.26
N GLN A 195 13.58 -13.68 -7.85
CA GLN A 195 12.79 -14.92 -7.82
C GLN A 195 11.68 -14.88 -6.76
N ARG A 196 12.00 -14.44 -5.53
CA ARG A 196 11.00 -14.32 -4.45
C ARG A 196 9.97 -13.24 -4.77
N MET A 197 10.42 -12.08 -5.28
CA MET A 197 9.54 -11.00 -5.70
C MET A 197 8.59 -11.44 -6.81
N PHE A 198 9.10 -12.17 -7.80
CA PHE A 198 8.29 -12.74 -8.88
C PHE A 198 7.18 -13.65 -8.33
N VAL A 199 7.51 -14.57 -7.42
CA VAL A 199 6.51 -15.45 -6.77
C VAL A 199 5.50 -14.64 -5.95
N ALA A 200 5.94 -13.61 -5.22
CA ALA A 200 5.07 -12.75 -4.44
C ALA A 200 4.04 -12.02 -5.33
N LEU A 201 4.48 -11.43 -6.44
CA LEU A 201 3.61 -10.75 -7.41
C LEU A 201 2.68 -11.72 -8.13
N LYS A 202 3.17 -12.91 -8.48
CA LYS A 202 2.32 -13.97 -9.04
C LYS A 202 1.19 -14.36 -8.06
N ASN A 203 1.52 -14.54 -6.78
CA ASN A 203 0.51 -14.86 -5.75
C ASN A 203 -0.48 -13.71 -5.53
N LEU A 204 -0.07 -12.45 -5.72
CA LEU A 204 -0.98 -11.29 -5.72
C LEU A 204 -1.91 -11.28 -6.93
N LEU A 205 -1.45 -11.69 -8.12
CA LEU A 205 -2.30 -11.83 -9.29
C LEU A 205 -3.31 -12.98 -9.13
N GLU A 206 -2.93 -14.07 -8.48
CA GLU A 206 -3.80 -15.23 -8.23
C GLU A 206 -4.89 -14.93 -7.18
N GLU A 207 -4.55 -14.21 -6.10
CA GLU A 207 -5.49 -13.85 -5.03
C GLU A 207 -5.24 -12.40 -4.56
N PRO A 208 -5.76 -11.40 -5.31
CA PRO A 208 -5.42 -9.99 -5.14
C PRO A 208 -5.98 -9.37 -3.87
N GLN A 209 -7.13 -9.86 -3.39
CA GLN A 209 -7.85 -9.27 -2.26
C GLN A 209 -7.91 -7.72 -2.37
N ASN A 210 -7.65 -7.00 -1.29
CA ASN A 210 -7.47 -5.55 -1.32
C ASN A 210 -5.98 -5.15 -1.42
N ASN A 211 -5.14 -6.02 -1.99
CA ASN A 211 -3.69 -5.86 -2.06
C ASN A 211 -3.16 -5.58 -3.46
N LEU A 212 -3.95 -5.78 -4.51
CA LEU A 212 -3.59 -5.49 -5.89
C LEU A 212 -4.79 -4.92 -6.65
N LYS A 213 -4.57 -3.83 -7.38
CA LYS A 213 -5.47 -3.32 -8.42
C LYS A 213 -4.67 -2.96 -9.67
N ILE A 214 -5.27 -3.12 -10.85
CA ILE A 214 -4.65 -2.74 -12.12
C ILE A 214 -5.63 -1.89 -12.91
N PHE A 215 -5.12 -0.77 -13.43
CA PHE A 215 -5.86 0.20 -14.22
C PHE A 215 -5.26 0.32 -15.62
N LYS A 216 -6.09 0.65 -16.61
CA LYS A 216 -5.69 0.96 -17.98
C LYS A 216 -6.35 2.27 -18.41
N GLY A 217 -5.55 3.30 -18.71
CA GLY A 217 -6.08 4.63 -19.05
C GLY A 217 -6.91 5.27 -17.92
N GLY A 218 -6.66 4.87 -16.67
CA GLY A 218 -7.42 5.30 -15.50
C GLY A 218 -8.68 4.47 -15.18
N GLU A 219 -9.05 3.51 -16.03
CA GLU A 219 -10.15 2.58 -15.77
C GLU A 219 -9.66 1.34 -15.02
N LEU A 220 -10.40 0.89 -14.01
CA LEU A 220 -10.07 -0.33 -13.25
C LEU A 220 -10.35 -1.57 -14.10
N ILE A 221 -9.31 -2.33 -14.44
CA ILE A 221 -9.42 -3.55 -15.27
C ILE A 221 -9.17 -4.85 -14.49
N PHE A 222 -8.59 -4.77 -13.29
CA PHE A 222 -8.34 -5.95 -12.46
C PHE A 222 -8.36 -5.60 -10.96
N SER A 223 -9.20 -6.29 -10.21
CA SER A 223 -9.24 -6.23 -8.74
C SER A 223 -10.01 -7.43 -8.20
N CYS A 224 -9.96 -7.66 -6.88
CA CYS A 224 -10.87 -8.61 -6.25
C CYS A 224 -12.30 -8.05 -6.34
N LYS A 225 -13.19 -8.71 -7.10
CA LYS A 225 -14.61 -8.35 -7.19
C LYS A 225 -15.25 -8.53 -5.80
N ASP A 226 -16.00 -7.52 -5.35
CA ASP A 226 -16.76 -7.57 -4.08
C ASP A 226 -17.81 -8.68 -4.10
N ASP A 227 -18.26 -9.05 -5.30
CA ASP A 227 -19.20 -10.14 -5.53
C ASP A 227 -18.49 -11.49 -5.39
N ALA A 228 -18.70 -12.10 -4.23
CA ALA A 228 -17.91 -13.22 -3.73
C ALA A 228 -18.06 -14.54 -4.55
N LYS A 229 -18.66 -14.50 -5.75
CA LYS A 229 -18.87 -15.64 -6.65
C LYS A 229 -17.98 -15.60 -7.90
N GLN A 230 -17.36 -14.47 -8.24
CA GLN A 230 -16.55 -14.36 -9.44
C GLN A 230 -15.08 -14.09 -9.09
N GLN A 231 -14.20 -15.02 -9.46
CA GLN A 231 -12.76 -14.80 -9.41
C GLN A 231 -12.38 -13.70 -10.41
N PRO A 232 -11.37 -12.88 -10.12
CA PRO A 232 -10.82 -11.99 -11.13
C PRO A 232 -10.27 -12.85 -12.28
N GLU A 233 -10.79 -12.60 -13.49
CA GLU A 233 -10.45 -13.40 -14.65
C GLU A 233 -9.07 -12.99 -15.17
N LEU A 234 -8.07 -13.78 -14.81
CA LEU A 234 -6.69 -13.57 -15.25
C LEU A 234 -6.57 -13.56 -16.79
N ASN A 235 -7.47 -14.25 -17.49
CA ASN A 235 -7.57 -14.26 -18.95
C ASN A 235 -7.96 -12.88 -19.50
N ASP A 236 -8.88 -12.17 -18.86
CA ASP A 236 -9.27 -10.81 -19.28
C ASP A 236 -8.10 -9.84 -19.10
N LEU A 237 -7.40 -9.94 -17.96
CA LEU A 237 -6.17 -9.17 -17.74
C LEU A 237 -5.14 -9.44 -18.83
N ILE A 238 -4.91 -10.71 -19.19
CA ILE A 238 -3.99 -11.09 -20.28
C ILE A 238 -4.43 -10.42 -21.58
N GLN A 239 -5.71 -10.38 -21.91
CA GLN A 239 -6.20 -9.69 -23.13
C GLN A 239 -5.88 -8.20 -23.11
N HIS A 240 -6.06 -7.52 -21.97
CA HIS A 240 -5.69 -6.12 -21.82
C HIS A 240 -4.19 -5.86 -21.96
N LEU A 241 -3.35 -6.79 -21.49
CA LEU A 241 -1.89 -6.67 -21.46
C LEU A 241 -1.22 -7.09 -22.78
N ARG A 242 -1.79 -8.02 -23.55
CA ARG A 242 -1.21 -8.54 -24.81
C ARG A 242 -0.66 -7.46 -25.75
N PRO A 243 -1.37 -6.34 -26.02
CA PRO A 243 -0.88 -5.29 -26.91
C PRO A 243 0.40 -4.60 -26.43
N TYR A 244 0.80 -4.76 -25.17
CA TYR A 244 2.00 -4.12 -24.59
C TYR A 244 3.24 -5.03 -24.64
N PHE A 245 3.06 -6.35 -24.82
CA PHE A 245 4.13 -7.37 -24.70
C PHE A 245 4.34 -8.21 -25.98
N SER A 246 3.72 -7.84 -27.10
CA SER A 246 3.65 -8.66 -28.32
C SER A 246 4.96 -8.80 -29.13
N HIS A 247 6.00 -8.00 -28.88
CA HIS A 247 7.09 -7.78 -29.83
C HIS A 247 8.34 -8.68 -29.70
N ILE A 248 8.36 -9.69 -28.83
CA ILE A 248 9.60 -10.50 -28.63
C ILE A 248 9.83 -11.56 -29.73
N ASN A 249 8.80 -11.96 -30.48
CA ASN A 249 8.94 -13.01 -31.49
C ASN A 249 8.59 -12.53 -32.89
N GLY A 250 9.37 -11.58 -33.44
CA GLY A 250 9.29 -11.18 -34.86
C GLY A 250 9.60 -12.29 -35.88
N LEU A 251 9.70 -13.55 -35.45
CA LEU A 251 10.05 -14.71 -36.29
C LEU A 251 8.99 -15.82 -36.29
N TYR A 252 7.92 -15.71 -35.49
CA TYR A 252 6.83 -16.69 -35.52
C TYR A 252 5.48 -15.98 -35.41
N ASN A 253 4.65 -16.13 -36.45
CA ASN A 253 3.22 -15.74 -36.51
C ASN A 253 2.33 -16.50 -35.48
N GLY A 254 2.88 -16.95 -34.35
CA GLY A 254 2.16 -17.62 -33.28
C GLY A 254 1.76 -16.63 -32.19
N HIS A 255 0.51 -16.68 -31.75
CA HIS A 255 0.06 -15.95 -30.57
C HIS A 255 0.94 -16.30 -29.35
N GLN A 256 1.53 -15.29 -28.70
CA GLN A 256 2.26 -15.53 -27.46
C GLN A 256 1.34 -16.17 -26.40
N PRO A 257 1.76 -17.25 -25.72
CA PRO A 257 0.99 -17.84 -24.64
C PRO A 257 0.72 -16.83 -23.53
N GLY A 258 -0.50 -16.80 -22.99
CA GLY A 258 -0.88 -15.83 -21.93
C GLY A 258 0.02 -15.85 -20.69
N LYS A 259 0.62 -17.02 -20.39
CA LYS A 259 1.61 -17.19 -19.33
C LYS A 259 2.89 -16.39 -19.59
N ALA A 260 3.34 -16.27 -20.84
CA ALA A 260 4.52 -15.47 -21.19
C ALA A 260 4.26 -13.98 -20.93
N VAL A 261 3.11 -13.47 -21.40
CA VAL A 261 2.67 -12.07 -21.17
C VAL A 261 2.64 -11.73 -19.69
N LEU A 262 2.06 -12.60 -18.85
CA LEU A 262 2.05 -12.36 -17.40
C LEU A 262 3.44 -12.38 -16.78
N ASN A 263 4.31 -13.31 -17.20
CA ASN A 263 5.67 -13.39 -16.68
C ASN A 263 6.45 -12.11 -17.01
N GLU A 264 6.34 -11.60 -18.23
CA GLU A 264 6.97 -10.33 -18.64
C GLU A 264 6.40 -9.15 -17.86
N PHE A 265 5.08 -9.08 -17.70
CA PHE A 265 4.42 -8.06 -16.88
C PHE A 265 4.94 -8.06 -15.43
N ILE A 266 5.07 -9.23 -14.81
CA ILE A 266 5.66 -9.37 -13.46
C ILE A 266 7.12 -8.91 -13.45
N GLN A 267 7.91 -9.23 -14.49
CA GLN A 267 9.31 -8.81 -14.58
C GLN A 267 9.46 -7.28 -14.71
N VAL A 268 8.56 -6.60 -15.44
CA VAL A 268 8.52 -5.14 -15.52
C VAL A 268 8.23 -4.53 -14.15
N ILE A 269 7.23 -5.05 -13.43
CA ILE A 269 6.91 -4.61 -12.06
C ILE A 269 8.09 -4.83 -11.11
N CYS A 270 8.72 -6.01 -11.14
CA CYS A 270 9.92 -6.30 -10.35
C CYS A 270 11.04 -5.30 -10.63
N SER A 271 11.29 -5.00 -11.90
CA SER A 271 12.35 -4.07 -12.31
C SER A 271 12.08 -2.65 -11.84
N ALA A 272 10.83 -2.19 -11.95
CA ALA A 272 10.41 -0.89 -11.42
C ALA A 272 10.55 -0.82 -9.89
N LEU A 273 10.11 -1.86 -9.16
CA LEU A 273 10.24 -1.89 -7.69
C LEU A 273 11.68 -1.94 -7.19
N LEU A 274 12.62 -2.43 -8.01
CA LEU A 274 14.04 -2.50 -7.71
C LEU A 274 14.85 -1.31 -8.23
N SER A 275 14.25 -0.41 -9.02
CA SER A 275 15.02 0.71 -9.56
C SER A 275 15.37 1.71 -8.46
N GLY A 276 16.63 2.12 -8.44
CA GLY A 276 17.12 3.26 -7.65
C GLY A 276 17.25 4.46 -8.57
N GLY A 277 16.82 5.64 -8.12
CA GLY A 277 17.08 6.87 -8.86
C GLY A 277 18.60 7.09 -8.97
N ASP A 278 19.07 7.41 -10.18
CA ASP A 278 20.46 7.63 -10.61
C ASP A 278 21.31 6.39 -10.93
N SER A 279 21.28 6.05 -12.22
CA SER A 279 22.20 5.16 -12.94
C SER A 279 23.66 5.66 -13.05
N ASN A 280 24.02 6.77 -12.38
CA ASN A 280 25.29 7.47 -12.62
C ASN A 280 26.37 7.26 -11.54
N ARG A 281 26.21 6.29 -10.64
CA ARG A 281 27.30 5.88 -9.74
C ARG A 281 27.79 4.51 -10.16
N SER A 282 29.01 4.46 -10.71
CA SER A 282 29.76 3.29 -11.16
C SER A 282 30.22 2.35 -10.01
N GLY A 283 29.41 2.22 -8.96
CA GLY A 283 29.64 1.29 -7.85
C GLY A 283 28.40 0.44 -7.60
N GLU A 284 28.59 -0.77 -7.07
CA GLU A 284 27.45 -1.65 -6.71
C GLU A 284 26.45 -0.89 -5.82
N PRO A 285 25.14 -0.97 -6.11
CA PRO A 285 24.14 -0.31 -5.31
C PRO A 285 24.20 -0.83 -3.88
N ARG A 286 24.43 0.07 -2.93
CA ARG A 286 24.41 -0.25 -1.51
C ARG A 286 23.04 -0.88 -1.18
N LYS A 287 23.02 -2.04 -0.55
CA LYS A 287 21.80 -2.78 -0.19
C LYS A 287 21.38 -2.50 1.25
N VAL A 288 20.07 -2.55 1.53
CA VAL A 288 19.54 -2.57 2.90
C VAL A 288 19.55 -4.01 3.39
N HIS A 289 20.28 -4.26 4.47
CA HIS A 289 20.27 -5.53 5.19
C HIS A 289 19.61 -5.35 6.55
N LEU A 290 18.68 -6.23 6.89
CA LEU A 290 18.06 -6.30 8.20
C LEU A 290 18.95 -7.17 9.10
N SER A 291 19.85 -6.57 9.87
CA SER A 291 20.75 -7.32 10.77
C SER A 291 20.00 -8.03 11.92
N GLU A 292 18.87 -7.47 12.36
CA GLU A 292 18.14 -7.93 13.54
C GLU A 292 16.88 -8.75 13.23
N SER A 293 16.36 -8.69 11.99
CA SER A 293 15.16 -9.43 11.56
C SER A 293 15.54 -10.65 10.74
N ARG A 294 14.83 -11.76 10.96
CA ARG A 294 14.90 -12.91 10.05
C ARG A 294 14.42 -12.50 8.64
N PRO A 295 15.12 -12.93 7.57
CA PRO A 295 14.82 -12.50 6.19
C PRO A 295 13.70 -13.32 5.51
N HIS A 296 13.21 -14.37 6.18
CA HIS A 296 12.25 -15.31 5.62
C HIS A 296 11.10 -15.59 6.62
N CYS A 297 9.89 -15.69 6.08
CA CYS A 297 8.67 -16.01 6.82
C CYS A 297 8.36 -17.50 6.65
N GLU A 298 8.17 -18.23 7.74
CA GLU A 298 7.92 -19.67 7.71
C GLU A 298 6.62 -20.07 7.01
N ALA A 299 5.66 -19.14 6.88
CA ALA A 299 4.42 -19.34 6.12
C ALA A 299 4.54 -18.95 4.63
N SER A 300 5.70 -18.48 4.17
CA SER A 300 5.93 -18.25 2.75
C SER A 300 5.91 -19.60 2.00
N PRO A 301 5.24 -19.69 0.83
CA PRO A 301 5.29 -20.88 0.01
C PRO A 301 6.61 -21.03 -0.76
N PHE A 302 7.53 -20.06 -0.69
CA PHE A 302 8.81 -20.11 -1.39
C PHE A 302 9.70 -21.19 -0.76
N PRO A 303 10.20 -22.18 -1.53
CA PRO A 303 10.98 -23.28 -0.98
C PRO A 303 12.23 -22.80 -0.25
N ARG A 304 12.43 -23.26 0.99
CA ARG A 304 13.61 -22.90 1.79
C ARG A 304 14.90 -23.36 1.14
N ASP A 305 14.89 -24.49 0.44
CA ASP A 305 16.07 -25.08 -0.21
C ASP A 305 16.57 -24.24 -1.39
N LEU A 306 15.71 -23.38 -1.95
CA LEU A 306 16.06 -22.43 -3.01
C LEU A 306 16.56 -21.09 -2.47
N LEU A 307 16.58 -20.90 -1.15
CA LEU A 307 17.26 -19.77 -0.52
C LEU A 307 18.77 -19.98 -0.65
N ARG A 308 19.34 -19.60 -1.79
CA ARG A 308 20.79 -19.52 -1.94
C ARG A 308 21.36 -18.51 -0.93
N ASN A 309 22.58 -18.75 -0.47
CA ASN A 309 23.45 -17.79 0.25
C ASN A 309 23.88 -16.62 -0.66
N GLY A 310 22.93 -15.97 -1.33
CA GLY A 310 23.15 -14.73 -2.06
C GLY A 310 22.91 -13.56 -1.13
N ASN A 311 23.76 -12.53 -1.24
CA ASN A 311 23.62 -11.26 -0.53
C ASN A 311 22.45 -10.46 -1.14
N HIS A 312 21.22 -10.95 -0.94
CA HIS A 312 19.99 -10.36 -1.44
C HIS A 312 19.49 -9.35 -0.42
N GLY A 313 19.37 -8.10 -0.86
CA GLY A 313 18.81 -7.00 -0.11
C GLY A 313 18.28 -5.97 -1.11
N LEU A 314 17.32 -5.17 -0.69
CA LEU A 314 16.75 -4.14 -1.56
C LEU A 314 17.81 -3.07 -1.86
N PRO A 315 17.89 -2.59 -3.11
CA PRO A 315 18.69 -1.40 -3.42
C PRO A 315 18.26 -0.24 -2.53
N LYS A 316 19.21 0.45 -1.88
CA LYS A 316 18.92 1.47 -0.86
C LYS A 316 17.98 2.57 -1.34
N ASP A 317 18.04 2.90 -2.62
CA ASP A 317 17.28 3.99 -3.23
C ASP A 317 15.99 3.53 -3.93
N SER A 318 15.66 2.24 -3.80
CA SER A 318 14.38 1.71 -4.29
C SER A 318 13.22 2.11 -3.39
N VAL A 319 12.03 2.25 -3.99
CA VAL A 319 10.80 2.59 -3.27
C VAL A 319 10.51 1.63 -2.11
N LEU A 320 10.77 0.33 -2.30
CA LEU A 320 10.56 -0.67 -1.27
C LEU A 320 11.56 -0.53 -0.11
N ALA A 321 12.81 -0.15 -0.39
CA ALA A 321 13.79 0.09 0.66
C ALA A 321 13.41 1.29 1.54
N LYS A 322 12.94 2.40 0.93
CA LYS A 322 12.47 3.58 1.67
C LYS A 322 11.26 3.24 2.53
N ILE A 323 10.27 2.55 1.96
CA ILE A 323 9.09 2.08 2.72
C ILE A 323 9.53 1.18 3.88
N LEU A 324 10.40 0.21 3.64
CA LEU A 324 10.87 -0.71 4.67
C LEU A 324 11.58 0.02 5.82
N GLN A 325 12.42 1.00 5.53
CA GLN A 325 13.09 1.83 6.55
C GLN A 325 12.08 2.56 7.44
N VAL A 326 11.02 3.14 6.86
CA VAL A 326 9.96 3.80 7.62
C VAL A 326 9.14 2.79 8.44
N GLN A 327 8.85 1.62 7.88
CA GLN A 327 8.16 0.55 8.62
C GLN A 327 8.95 0.08 9.86
N MET A 328 10.27 0.12 9.80
CA MET A 328 11.17 -0.28 10.90
C MET A 328 11.25 0.73 12.05
N LEU A 329 10.65 1.92 11.92
CA LEU A 329 10.44 2.80 13.08
C LEU A 329 9.61 2.12 14.17
N ASP A 330 8.81 1.09 13.82
CA ASP A 330 8.24 0.16 14.79
C ASP A 330 9.28 -0.90 15.21
N ASN A 331 10.21 -0.47 16.06
CA ASN A 331 11.30 -1.31 16.58
C ASN A 331 10.96 -2.01 17.91
N LEU A 332 9.88 -1.61 18.58
CA LEU A 332 9.44 -2.21 19.85
C LEU A 332 8.32 -3.24 19.69
N ASP A 333 7.70 -3.33 18.51
CA ASP A 333 6.43 -4.02 18.27
C ASP A 333 5.27 -3.43 19.11
N ILE A 334 4.03 -3.64 18.71
CA ILE A 334 2.86 -3.15 19.45
C ILE A 334 2.83 -3.63 20.92
N GLU A 335 3.44 -4.78 21.23
CA GLU A 335 3.60 -5.27 22.60
C GLU A 335 4.52 -4.39 23.45
N GLY A 336 5.57 -3.79 22.86
CA GLY A 336 6.43 -2.82 23.54
C GLY A 336 5.91 -1.39 23.50
N ILE A 337 5.12 -1.03 22.48
CA ILE A 337 4.51 0.31 22.34
C ILE A 337 3.33 0.50 23.28
N TYR A 338 2.50 -0.52 23.51
CA TYR A 338 1.27 -0.36 24.30
C TYR A 338 1.51 0.11 25.76
N PRO A 339 2.54 -0.36 26.48
CA PRO A 339 2.91 0.22 27.79
C PRO A 339 3.32 1.70 27.71
N LEU A 340 4.05 2.12 26.67
CA LEU A 340 4.44 3.52 26.47
C LEU A 340 3.22 4.39 26.17
N TYR A 341 2.29 3.91 25.33
CA TYR A 341 1.00 4.56 25.12
C TYR A 341 0.25 4.75 26.45
N LYS A 342 0.22 3.73 27.32
CA LYS A 342 -0.39 3.84 28.65
C LYS A 342 0.26 4.90 29.53
N ARG A 343 1.59 5.04 29.48
CA ARG A 343 2.32 6.11 30.19
C ARG A 343 1.88 7.49 29.70
N VAL A 344 1.74 7.68 28.38
CA VAL A 344 1.26 8.94 27.80
C VAL A 344 -0.19 9.21 28.22
N GLU A 345 -1.07 8.21 28.18
CA GLU A 345 -2.46 8.38 28.64
C GLU A 345 -2.55 8.80 30.10
N GLN A 346 -1.80 8.14 30.99
CA GLN A 346 -1.76 8.50 32.42
C GLN A 346 -1.31 9.95 32.64
N TYR A 347 -0.26 10.37 31.92
CA TYR A 347 0.20 11.76 31.96
C TYR A 347 -0.86 12.74 31.44
N LEU A 348 -1.58 12.40 30.36
CA LEU A 348 -2.62 13.26 29.80
C LEU A 348 -3.91 13.28 30.63
N GLU A 349 -4.19 12.24 31.41
CA GLU A 349 -5.28 12.22 32.39
C GLU A 349 -5.00 13.24 33.51
N GLU A 350 -3.75 13.31 33.99
CA GLU A 350 -3.32 14.28 35.00
C GLU A 350 -3.15 15.70 34.44
N PHE A 351 -2.64 15.82 33.21
CA PHE A 351 -2.35 17.10 32.54
C PHE A 351 -3.00 17.24 31.15
N PRO A 352 -4.34 17.35 31.04
CA PRO A 352 -5.03 17.33 29.73
C PRO A 352 -4.60 18.44 28.75
N LYS A 353 -4.17 19.60 29.26
CA LYS A 353 -3.73 20.75 28.45
C LYS A 353 -2.41 20.47 27.70
N GLU A 354 -1.63 19.50 28.17
CA GLU A 354 -0.33 19.14 27.60
C GLU A 354 -0.46 18.41 26.27
N ARG A 355 -1.65 17.89 25.92
CA ARG A 355 -1.89 17.21 24.63
C ARG A 355 -1.47 18.07 23.43
N ASN A 356 -1.75 19.37 23.50
CA ASN A 356 -1.37 20.33 22.45
C ASN A 356 0.13 20.62 22.46
N ARG A 357 0.75 20.77 23.65
CA ARG A 357 2.21 20.97 23.76
C ARG A 357 2.97 19.78 23.20
N LEU A 358 2.52 18.57 23.52
CA LEU A 358 3.12 17.33 23.04
C LEU A 358 2.89 17.12 21.54
N GLN A 359 1.92 17.81 20.92
CA GLN A 359 1.54 17.70 19.50
C GLN A 359 0.95 16.34 19.11
N ILE A 360 0.17 15.72 20.00
CA ILE A 360 -0.37 14.36 19.78
C ILE A 360 -1.18 14.27 18.47
N ASP A 361 -1.96 15.29 18.14
CA ASP A 361 -2.81 15.35 16.94
C ASP A 361 -2.25 16.27 15.84
N GLY A 362 -0.99 16.70 15.99
CA GLY A 362 -0.36 17.74 15.19
C GLY A 362 -0.33 19.11 15.90
N PRO A 363 0.10 20.18 15.21
CA PRO A 363 0.44 20.23 13.79
C PRO A 363 1.66 19.36 13.45
N TYR A 364 1.64 18.75 12.25
CA TYR A 364 2.75 17.93 11.77
C TYR A 364 3.77 18.82 11.06
N ASN A 365 4.75 19.31 11.81
CA ASN A 365 5.78 20.23 11.33
C ASN A 365 7.20 19.65 11.52
N GLU A 366 8.21 20.48 11.33
CA GLU A 366 9.62 20.08 11.48
C GLU A 366 9.97 19.63 12.91
N SER A 367 9.33 20.20 13.94
CA SER A 367 9.53 19.80 15.35
C SER A 367 8.98 18.39 15.61
N PHE A 368 7.80 18.06 15.07
CA PHE A 368 7.28 16.69 15.10
C PHE A 368 8.26 15.72 14.42
N MET A 369 8.78 16.10 13.26
CA MET A 369 9.72 15.28 12.50
C MET A 369 11.06 15.09 13.23
N ASP A 370 11.53 16.11 13.95
CA ASP A 370 12.73 16.05 14.79
C ASP A 370 12.58 15.02 15.90
N MET A 371 11.43 15.02 16.61
CA MET A 371 11.11 14.00 17.62
C MET A 371 11.07 12.58 17.03
N VAL A 372 10.55 12.40 15.81
CA VAL A 372 10.54 11.10 15.13
C VAL A 372 11.97 10.61 14.85
N LYS A 373 12.87 11.50 14.43
CA LYS A 373 14.27 11.16 14.08
C LYS A 373 15.15 10.94 15.31
N ASN A 374 15.02 11.80 16.30
CA ASN A 374 15.95 11.91 17.43
C ASN A 374 15.43 11.24 18.71
N CYS A 375 14.32 10.50 18.65
CA CYS A 375 13.83 9.73 19.79
C CYS A 375 14.92 8.76 20.28
N PRO A 376 15.29 8.79 21.57
CA PRO A 376 16.33 7.93 22.12
C PRO A 376 16.09 6.43 21.87
N ALA A 377 17.17 5.66 21.87
CA ALA A 377 17.08 4.20 21.73
C ALA A 377 16.56 3.55 23.02
N GLU A 378 17.07 3.99 24.16
CA GLU A 378 16.76 3.44 25.49
C GLU A 378 15.68 4.26 26.20
N ASP A 379 14.84 3.57 26.97
CA ASP A 379 13.77 4.18 27.76
C ASP A 379 14.35 4.80 29.04
N ASP A 380 14.31 6.13 29.12
CA ASP A 380 14.73 6.92 30.29
C ASP A 380 13.60 7.11 31.33
N GLY A 381 12.42 6.52 31.08
CA GLY A 381 11.25 6.65 31.93
C GLY A 381 10.42 7.91 31.68
N SER A 382 10.86 8.83 30.83
CA SER A 382 10.17 10.10 30.56
C SER A 382 8.88 9.92 29.75
N VAL A 383 8.02 10.96 29.78
CA VAL A 383 6.86 11.04 28.88
C VAL A 383 7.30 11.40 27.46
N GLU A 384 8.36 12.20 27.30
CA GLU A 384 8.94 12.58 26.02
C GLU A 384 9.44 11.36 25.24
N TYR A 385 10.13 10.42 25.90
CA TYR A 385 10.51 9.15 25.29
C TYR A 385 9.30 8.36 24.80
N ALA A 386 8.28 8.22 25.67
CA ALA A 386 7.07 7.48 25.34
C ALA A 386 6.32 8.10 24.16
N VAL A 387 6.20 9.43 24.12
CA VAL A 387 5.62 10.19 23.00
C VAL A 387 6.42 9.98 21.72
N GLY A 388 7.75 10.07 21.79
CA GLY A 388 8.64 9.84 20.64
C GLY A 388 8.46 8.43 20.04
N LYS A 389 8.40 7.38 20.87
CA LYS A 389 8.13 6.01 20.42
C LYS A 389 6.72 5.83 19.86
N VAL A 390 5.72 6.48 20.45
CA VAL A 390 4.35 6.49 19.91
C VAL A 390 4.32 7.16 18.52
N TYR A 391 5.09 8.23 18.29
CA TYR A 391 5.21 8.86 16.97
C TYR A 391 5.88 7.96 15.96
N GLN A 392 7.03 7.38 16.30
CA GLN A 392 7.72 6.39 15.45
C GLN A 392 6.78 5.24 15.06
N TYR A 393 6.02 4.69 16.02
CA TYR A 393 5.04 3.64 15.76
C TYR A 393 3.92 4.10 14.80
N ARG A 394 3.32 5.28 15.02
CA ARG A 394 2.24 5.79 14.15
C ARG A 394 2.73 6.04 12.73
N VAL A 395 3.94 6.58 12.56
CA VAL A 395 4.61 6.76 11.26
C VAL A 395 4.86 5.42 10.58
N ALA A 396 5.39 4.43 11.31
CA ALA A 396 5.57 3.07 10.81
C ALA A 396 4.24 2.43 10.38
N MET A 397 3.18 2.61 11.16
CA MET A 397 1.85 2.09 10.84
C MET A 397 1.27 2.72 9.57
N THR A 398 1.58 3.99 9.27
CA THR A 398 1.27 4.60 7.97
C THR A 398 1.98 3.85 6.84
N ALA A 399 3.29 3.64 6.94
CA ALA A 399 4.07 2.94 5.92
C ALA A 399 3.70 1.44 5.78
N LYS A 400 3.19 0.79 6.83
CA LYS A 400 2.69 -0.60 6.77
C LYS A 400 1.35 -0.72 6.03
N ASP A 401 0.60 0.37 5.90
CA ASP A 401 -0.71 0.42 5.27
C ASP A 401 -0.78 1.21 3.96
N CYS A 402 0.33 1.82 3.53
CA CYS A 402 0.44 2.58 2.27
C CYS A 402 0.20 1.69 1.02
N SER A 403 -0.05 2.34 -0.11
CA SER A 403 -0.01 1.73 -1.45
C SER A 403 1.19 2.22 -2.23
N VAL A 404 1.69 1.41 -3.16
CA VAL A 404 2.65 1.80 -4.20
C VAL A 404 1.93 1.71 -5.54
N MET A 405 1.88 2.81 -6.30
CA MET A 405 1.42 2.83 -7.69
C MET A 405 2.62 2.87 -8.62
N ILE A 406 2.62 1.97 -9.60
CA ILE A 406 3.59 1.92 -10.70
C ILE A 406 2.80 2.13 -11.97
N THR A 407 3.02 3.26 -12.63
CA THR A 407 2.33 3.61 -13.87
C THR A 407 3.33 3.59 -14.99
N PHE A 408 3.11 2.75 -15.98
CA PHE A 408 4.02 2.59 -17.10
C PHE A 408 3.29 2.71 -18.44
N ALA A 409 4.01 3.24 -19.41
CA ALA A 409 3.60 3.34 -20.80
C ALA A 409 4.75 2.83 -21.70
N PRO A 410 4.42 2.26 -22.87
CA PRO A 410 5.43 1.92 -23.87
C PRO A 410 6.27 3.17 -24.21
N ASP A 411 7.58 2.99 -24.35
CA ASP A 411 8.43 3.98 -25.00
C ASP A 411 8.44 3.72 -26.51
N GLU A 412 8.48 4.76 -27.34
CA GLU A 412 8.65 4.58 -28.79
C GLU A 412 10.09 4.15 -29.07
N GLU A 413 10.27 3.03 -29.78
CA GLU A 413 11.57 2.59 -30.26
C GLU A 413 11.94 3.40 -31.52
N ASP A 414 13.05 4.16 -31.50
CA ASP A 414 13.71 4.55 -32.75
C ASP A 414 14.18 3.27 -33.46
N GLU A 415 13.97 3.13 -34.78
CA GLU A 415 14.32 1.92 -35.55
C GLU A 415 15.80 1.49 -35.40
N GLU A 416 16.71 2.42 -35.07
CA GLU A 416 18.13 2.12 -34.80
C GLU A 416 18.40 1.42 -33.44
N GLN A 417 17.44 1.44 -32.50
CA GLN A 417 17.61 0.91 -31.14
C GLN A 417 17.25 -0.57 -30.97
N GLN A 418 16.78 -1.23 -32.04
CA GLN A 418 16.40 -2.66 -32.04
C GLN A 418 17.52 -3.62 -31.63
N LEU A 419 18.79 -3.19 -31.68
CA LEU A 419 19.96 -4.00 -31.31
C LEU A 419 20.32 -3.97 -29.81
N ASN A 420 19.73 -3.06 -29.01
CA ASN A 420 20.03 -2.95 -27.58
C ASN A 420 18.95 -3.63 -26.72
N LEU A 421 19.16 -4.92 -26.44
CA LEU A 421 18.36 -5.75 -25.51
C LEU A 421 18.30 -5.22 -24.06
N GLU A 422 19.07 -4.17 -23.71
CA GLU A 422 19.23 -3.66 -22.35
C GLU A 422 18.40 -2.41 -22.02
N LYS A 423 17.78 -1.73 -23.01
CA LYS A 423 16.94 -0.56 -22.73
C LYS A 423 15.53 -0.97 -22.24
N PRO A 424 14.99 -0.29 -21.20
CA PRO A 424 13.63 -0.56 -20.75
C PRO A 424 12.62 -0.10 -21.81
N ARG A 425 11.81 -1.04 -22.32
CA ARG A 425 10.71 -0.81 -23.28
C ARG A 425 9.55 0.04 -22.75
N PHE A 426 9.61 0.39 -21.48
CA PHE A 426 8.56 1.12 -20.79
C PHE A 426 9.18 2.28 -20.04
N THR A 427 8.61 3.46 -20.23
CA THR A 427 8.76 4.54 -19.26
C THR A 427 7.81 4.27 -18.09
N TYR A 428 8.24 4.58 -16.88
CA TYR A 428 7.39 4.40 -15.71
C TYR A 428 7.59 5.49 -14.66
N SER A 429 6.54 5.70 -13.87
CA SER A 429 6.54 6.52 -12.67
C SER A 429 6.11 5.67 -11.49
N ILE A 430 6.70 5.95 -10.32
CA ILE A 430 6.38 5.27 -9.06
C ILE A 430 5.90 6.32 -8.07
N SER A 431 4.85 6.02 -7.32
CA SER A 431 4.31 6.92 -6.31
C SER A 431 3.74 6.13 -5.13
N ILE A 432 3.75 6.73 -3.95
CA ILE A 432 3.24 6.15 -2.71
C ILE A 432 1.96 6.89 -2.29
N LEU A 433 0.92 6.14 -1.95
CA LEU A 433 -0.40 6.65 -1.56
C LEU A 433 -0.80 6.13 -0.18
N ASP A 434 -1.97 6.58 0.29
CA ASP A 434 -2.55 6.22 1.59
C ASP A 434 -1.64 6.60 2.78
N LEU A 435 -1.04 7.79 2.70
CA LEU A 435 -0.07 8.33 3.65
C LEU A 435 -0.67 9.19 4.77
N ASP A 436 -1.96 9.03 5.07
CA ASP A 436 -2.61 9.78 6.16
C ASP A 436 -2.04 9.39 7.52
N PRO A 437 -1.90 10.35 8.46
CA PRO A 437 -1.46 10.05 9.81
C PRO A 437 -2.43 9.08 10.50
N LYS A 438 -1.88 8.00 11.07
CA LYS A 438 -2.67 7.07 11.88
C LYS A 438 -3.09 7.76 13.19
N PRO A 439 -4.36 7.65 13.61
CA PRO A 439 -4.85 8.31 14.82
C PRO A 439 -4.20 7.70 16.06
N TYR A 440 -3.96 8.54 17.07
CA TYR A 440 -3.40 8.12 18.36
C TYR A 440 -4.32 7.12 19.07
N GLU A 441 -5.62 7.35 19.04
CA GLU A 441 -6.68 6.50 19.62
C GLU A 441 -6.78 5.12 18.92
N GLY A 442 -6.08 4.94 17.78
CA GLY A 442 -6.01 3.66 17.09
C GLY A 442 -5.11 2.63 17.79
N ILE A 443 -4.21 3.04 18.68
CA ILE A 443 -3.19 2.17 19.29
C ILE A 443 -3.82 1.03 20.13
N PRO A 444 -4.79 1.28 21.02
CA PRO A 444 -5.47 0.20 21.75
C PRO A 444 -6.15 -0.83 20.85
N HIS A 445 -6.73 -0.38 19.74
CA HIS A 445 -7.34 -1.27 18.76
C HIS A 445 -6.27 -2.16 18.10
N GLN A 446 -5.12 -1.61 17.72
CA GLN A 446 -4.02 -2.40 17.14
C GLN A 446 -3.51 -3.47 18.10
N TYR A 447 -3.32 -3.14 19.38
CA TYR A 447 -2.89 -4.10 20.40
C TYR A 447 -3.88 -5.26 20.56
N LYS A 448 -5.18 -4.94 20.67
CA LYS A 448 -6.26 -5.95 20.76
C LYS A 448 -6.33 -6.81 19.49
N LEU A 449 -6.24 -6.19 18.32
CA LEU A 449 -6.28 -6.90 17.04
C LEU A 449 -5.05 -7.79 16.86
N ASP A 450 -3.87 -7.35 17.30
CA ASP A 450 -2.67 -8.17 17.26
C ASP A 450 -2.82 -9.45 18.07
N THR A 451 -3.24 -9.30 19.32
CA THR A 451 -3.55 -10.41 20.22
C THR A 451 -4.52 -11.41 19.61
N LYS A 452 -5.63 -10.94 19.00
CA LYS A 452 -6.64 -11.82 18.37
C LYS A 452 -6.05 -12.64 17.21
N ILE A 453 -5.29 -12.01 16.34
CA ILE A 453 -4.71 -12.69 15.16
C ILE A 453 -3.67 -13.71 15.58
N VAL A 454 -2.77 -13.35 16.51
CA VAL A 454 -1.70 -14.24 16.97
C VAL A 454 -2.29 -15.47 17.69
N ASN A 455 -3.25 -15.24 18.59
CA ASN A 455 -3.92 -16.34 19.30
C ASN A 455 -4.72 -17.23 18.36
N TYR A 456 -5.41 -16.66 17.36
CA TYR A 456 -6.12 -17.44 16.36
C TYR A 456 -5.15 -18.29 15.53
N TYR A 457 -4.05 -17.69 15.04
CA TYR A 457 -3.05 -18.38 14.23
C TYR A 457 -2.46 -19.59 14.97
N LEU A 458 -2.06 -19.42 16.23
CA LEU A 458 -1.54 -20.49 17.08
C LEU A 458 -2.54 -21.64 17.23
N ARG A 459 -3.82 -21.34 17.54
CA ARG A 459 -4.87 -22.36 17.63
C ARG A 459 -5.08 -23.11 16.31
N SER A 460 -5.12 -22.37 15.20
CA SER A 460 -5.40 -22.94 13.87
C SER A 460 -4.26 -23.80 13.31
N THR A 461 -3.03 -23.63 13.80
CA THR A 461 -1.84 -24.34 13.30
C THR A 461 -1.34 -25.43 14.26
N GLN A 462 -1.78 -25.41 15.52
CA GLN A 462 -1.49 -26.47 16.51
C GLN A 462 -2.59 -27.53 16.58
N ALA A 463 -3.81 -27.25 16.09
CA ALA A 463 -4.85 -28.26 16.01
C ALA A 463 -4.48 -29.34 14.96
N PRO A 464 -4.71 -30.64 15.23
CA PRO A 464 -4.61 -31.67 14.21
C PRO A 464 -5.55 -31.31 13.05
N PRO A 465 -5.13 -31.49 11.79
CA PRO A 465 -5.93 -31.08 10.64
C PRO A 465 -7.30 -31.76 10.70
N PRO A 466 -8.41 -31.03 10.52
CA PRO A 466 -9.72 -31.66 10.38
C PRO A 466 -9.68 -32.62 9.18
N SER A 467 -10.21 -33.83 9.37
CA SER A 467 -10.18 -34.95 8.42
C SER A 467 -10.81 -34.64 7.05
N SER A 468 -11.50 -33.50 6.91
CA SER A 468 -12.11 -33.03 5.66
C SER A 468 -11.18 -32.27 4.70
N LEU A 469 -9.96 -31.88 5.12
CA LEU A 469 -8.99 -31.17 4.25
C LEU A 469 -8.10 -32.09 3.39
N TYR A 470 -8.29 -33.40 3.46
CA TYR A 470 -7.49 -34.39 2.72
C TYR A 470 -7.90 -34.59 1.25
N LYS A 471 -8.93 -33.92 0.73
CA LYS A 471 -9.38 -34.12 -0.66
C LYS A 471 -8.70 -33.25 -1.72
N GLU A 472 -7.91 -32.23 -1.37
CA GLU A 472 -7.28 -31.33 -2.36
C GLU A 472 -5.74 -31.37 -2.39
N ARG A 473 -5.09 -32.22 -1.57
CA ARG A 473 -3.62 -32.30 -1.48
C ARG A 473 -2.92 -33.18 -2.52
N GLN A 474 -3.63 -33.76 -3.49
CA GLN A 474 -3.09 -34.82 -4.37
C GLN A 474 -2.95 -34.51 -5.86
N GLU A 475 -3.19 -33.29 -6.33
CA GLU A 475 -2.95 -32.94 -7.75
C GLU A 475 -1.90 -31.84 -7.91
N CYS A 476 -0.65 -32.16 -7.60
CA CYS A 476 0.54 -31.49 -8.16
C CYS A 476 1.77 -32.41 -7.97
N THR A 477 1.68 -33.66 -8.43
CA THR A 477 2.88 -34.49 -8.60
C THR A 477 3.44 -34.19 -9.97
N LEU A 478 4.55 -33.48 -10.00
CA LEU A 478 5.41 -33.31 -11.17
C LEU A 478 5.84 -34.70 -11.67
N LEU A 479 5.27 -35.15 -12.78
CA LEU A 479 5.80 -36.29 -13.54
C LEU A 479 7.03 -35.82 -14.31
N PHE A 480 8.20 -35.95 -13.69
CA PHE A 480 9.46 -35.95 -14.44
C PHE A 480 9.50 -37.23 -15.28
N HIS A 481 9.40 -37.09 -16.60
CA HIS A 481 9.78 -38.16 -17.51
C HIS A 481 11.29 -38.28 -17.49
N ALA A 482 11.80 -39.49 -17.23
CA ALA A 482 13.20 -39.82 -17.44
C ALA A 482 13.49 -39.82 -18.96
N VAL A 483 14.59 -39.18 -19.35
CA VAL A 483 15.31 -39.48 -20.60
C VAL A 483 16.58 -40.20 -20.20
#